data_AF-A0A957IP80-F1
#
_entry.id   AF-A0A957IP80-F1
#
_cell.length_a   1.000
_cell.length_b   1.000
_cell.length_c   1.000
_cell.angle_alpha   90.00
_cell.angle_beta   90.00
_cell.angle_gamma   90.00
#
_symmetry.space_group_name_H-M   'P 1'
#
loop_
_entity.id
_entity.type
_entity.pdbx_description
1 polymer ?
#
loop_
_entity_poly.entity_id
_entity_poly.type
_entity_poly.pdbx_seq_one_letter_code
_entity_poly.pdbx_strand_id
1 'polypeptide(L)'
;MTTLNTSSVIVIGAGIGGIATAAHLAQQGVHVTVLEKNGRPGGRCDRFVRDGHCFDAGPTLFVMPLLYEAEFAALGVSMHDVLDLQRVDPTYHLVFDDNSRLNLTSDMKRLQEQLENIEAGSFQGLLRYLNEGHRHYHLAMEKLVNRDFRTATDFFSLGNVPLLFQLKPLAKHYDNMSNYFDHPRLKAAFTFQDVYMGLSPFAAP
;
A
#
# COMPACT_ATOMS: atom_id res chain seq x y z
N MET A 1 18.83 10.47 -28.47
CA MET A 1 18.23 9.13 -28.33
C MET A 1 19.32 8.12 -28.61
N THR A 2 19.93 7.57 -27.57
CA THR A 2 20.96 6.53 -27.66
C THR A 2 20.25 5.23 -27.99
N THR A 3 20.38 4.74 -29.21
CA THR A 3 19.86 3.44 -29.62
C THR A 3 20.63 2.37 -28.84
N LEU A 4 19.96 1.67 -27.92
CA LEU A 4 20.51 0.49 -27.26
C LEU A 4 20.80 -0.55 -28.35
N ASN A 5 22.07 -0.68 -28.71
CA ASN A 5 22.55 -1.59 -29.74
C ASN A 5 22.22 -3.03 -29.35
N THR A 6 21.32 -3.72 -30.07
CA THR A 6 21.13 -5.20 -30.10
C THR A 6 21.25 -5.95 -28.77
N SER A 7 20.94 -5.30 -27.64
CA SER A 7 21.18 -5.86 -26.32
C SER A 7 19.98 -6.70 -25.92
N SER A 8 20.12 -8.02 -25.96
CA SER A 8 19.12 -8.92 -25.39
C SER A 8 19.22 -8.88 -23.86
N VAL A 9 18.10 -8.67 -23.17
CA VAL A 9 18.04 -8.65 -21.71
C VAL A 9 17.33 -9.92 -21.22
N ILE A 10 17.84 -10.52 -20.15
CA ILE A 10 17.17 -11.62 -19.45
C ILE A 10 16.64 -11.09 -18.12
N VAL A 11 15.34 -11.24 -17.89
CA VAL A 11 14.68 -10.98 -16.60
C VAL A 11 14.42 -12.30 -15.91
N ILE A 12 14.96 -12.49 -14.71
CA ILE A 12 14.77 -13.72 -13.91
C ILE A 12 13.62 -13.50 -12.92
N GLY A 13 12.52 -14.21 -13.15
CA GLY A 13 11.29 -14.17 -12.36
C GLY A 13 10.19 -13.35 -13.04
N ALA A 14 9.01 -13.95 -13.21
CA ALA A 14 7.82 -13.30 -13.75
C ALA A 14 6.84 -12.89 -12.64
N GLY A 15 7.37 -12.31 -11.55
CA GLY A 15 6.55 -11.56 -10.59
C GLY A 15 6.23 -10.15 -11.09
N ILE A 16 5.42 -9.39 -10.35
CA ILE A 16 4.96 -8.05 -10.76
C ILE A 16 6.11 -7.12 -11.19
N GLY A 17 7.20 -7.06 -10.41
CA GLY A 17 8.35 -6.23 -10.75
C GLY A 17 9.13 -6.72 -11.97
N GLY A 18 9.21 -8.03 -12.19
CA GLY A 18 9.87 -8.61 -13.36
C GLY A 18 9.07 -8.35 -14.64
N ILE A 19 7.75 -8.52 -14.58
CA ILE A 19 6.85 -8.25 -15.71
C ILE A 19 6.85 -6.76 -16.05
N ALA A 20 6.72 -5.87 -15.06
CA ALA A 20 6.79 -4.42 -15.29
C ALA A 20 8.12 -4.04 -15.95
N THR A 21 9.24 -4.49 -15.40
CA THR A 21 10.58 -4.25 -15.97
C THR A 21 10.69 -4.74 -17.42
N ALA A 22 10.25 -5.97 -17.68
CA ALA A 22 10.28 -6.55 -19.02
C ALA A 22 9.41 -5.77 -20.01
N ALA A 23 8.22 -5.33 -19.59
CA ALA A 23 7.30 -4.56 -20.41
C ALA A 23 7.88 -3.20 -20.81
N HIS A 24 8.47 -2.46 -19.86
CA HIS A 24 9.12 -1.17 -20.14
C HIS A 24 10.32 -1.31 -21.08
N LEU A 25 11.18 -2.32 -20.87
CA LEU A 25 12.32 -2.59 -21.74
C LEU A 25 11.85 -2.99 -23.15
N ALA A 26 10.86 -3.86 -23.26
CA ALA A 26 10.29 -4.27 -24.54
C ALA A 26 9.67 -3.09 -25.29
N GLN A 27 8.97 -2.18 -24.60
CA GLN A 27 8.42 -0.95 -25.19
C GLN A 27 9.52 -0.04 -25.77
N GLN A 28 10.72 -0.06 -25.20
CA GLN A 28 11.90 0.66 -25.72
C GLN A 28 12.61 -0.08 -26.88
N GLY A 29 12.06 -1.18 -27.38
CA GLY A 29 12.60 -1.95 -28.49
C GLY A 29 13.69 -2.97 -28.10
N VAL A 30 13.85 -3.24 -26.80
CA VAL A 30 14.81 -4.23 -26.29
C VAL A 30 14.22 -5.64 -26.45
N HIS A 31 15.01 -6.60 -26.93
CA HIS A 31 14.60 -8.01 -26.93
C HIS A 31 14.73 -8.59 -25.51
N VAL A 32 13.62 -8.86 -24.84
CA VAL A 32 13.59 -9.34 -23.45
C VAL A 32 13.15 -10.81 -23.37
N THR A 33 13.95 -11.64 -22.71
CA THR A 33 13.56 -13.00 -22.32
C THR A 33 13.23 -13.02 -20.83
N VAL A 34 12.02 -13.46 -20.46
CA VAL A 34 11.63 -13.64 -19.05
C VAL A 34 11.71 -15.11 -18.69
N LEU A 35 12.45 -15.44 -17.64
CA LEU A 35 12.60 -16.79 -17.13
C LEU A 35 11.78 -16.96 -15.85
N GLU A 36 10.74 -17.78 -15.88
CA GLU A 36 9.92 -18.12 -14.73
C GLU A 36 10.09 -19.60 -14.40
N LYS A 37 10.27 -19.91 -13.11
CA LYS A 37 10.44 -21.29 -12.65
C LYS A 37 9.10 -22.04 -12.56
N ASN A 38 8.01 -21.31 -12.38
CA ASN A 38 6.64 -21.85 -12.27
C ASN A 38 6.00 -22.02 -13.66
N GLY A 39 4.87 -22.71 -13.72
CA GLY A 39 4.14 -22.94 -14.99
C GLY A 39 3.43 -21.71 -15.57
N ARG A 40 3.44 -20.57 -14.87
CA ARG A 40 2.76 -19.33 -15.28
C ARG A 40 3.38 -18.10 -14.60
N PRO A 41 3.24 -16.90 -15.19
CA PRO A 41 3.60 -15.64 -14.55
C PRO A 41 2.70 -15.32 -13.35
N GLY A 42 3.15 -14.41 -12.49
CA GLY A 42 2.40 -13.89 -11.34
C GLY A 42 3.23 -13.87 -10.05
N GLY A 43 4.16 -14.81 -9.89
CA GLY A 43 5.01 -14.90 -8.71
C GLY A 43 4.20 -15.05 -7.42
N ARG A 44 4.17 -14.01 -6.57
CA ARG A 44 3.33 -14.00 -5.36
C ARG A 44 1.86 -13.67 -5.65
N CYS A 45 1.56 -13.00 -6.74
CA CYS A 45 0.19 -12.71 -7.18
C CYS A 45 -0.39 -13.92 -7.95
N ASP A 46 -0.20 -15.13 -7.42
CA ASP A 46 -0.63 -16.37 -8.05
C ASP A 46 -2.00 -16.82 -7.54
N ARG A 47 -2.64 -17.76 -8.25
CA ARG A 47 -4.02 -18.19 -7.98
C ARG A 47 -4.27 -19.64 -8.36
N PHE A 48 -4.83 -20.47 -7.49
CA PHE A 48 -5.12 -21.88 -7.79
C PHE A 48 -6.61 -22.20 -7.75
N VAL A 49 -7.00 -23.32 -8.36
CA VAL A 49 -8.38 -23.81 -8.37
C VAL A 49 -8.43 -25.13 -7.61
N ARG A 50 -9.42 -25.28 -6.73
CA ARG A 50 -9.69 -26.52 -5.98
C ARG A 50 -11.18 -26.69 -5.82
N ASP A 51 -11.69 -27.88 -6.17
CA ASP A 51 -13.11 -28.25 -6.05
C ASP A 51 -14.07 -27.24 -6.72
N GLY A 52 -13.67 -26.68 -7.87
CA GLY A 52 -14.46 -25.67 -8.58
C GLY A 52 -14.35 -24.24 -8.03
N HIS A 53 -13.60 -24.03 -6.95
CA HIS A 53 -13.38 -22.73 -6.33
C HIS A 53 -11.99 -22.17 -6.66
N CYS A 54 -11.92 -20.85 -6.82
CA CYS A 54 -10.71 -20.13 -7.16
C CYS A 54 -10.16 -19.41 -5.92
N PHE A 55 -8.86 -19.52 -5.68
CA PHE A 55 -8.19 -18.98 -4.51
C PHE A 55 -6.94 -18.20 -4.91
N ASP A 56 -6.85 -16.94 -4.48
CA ASP A 56 -5.62 -16.16 -4.59
C ASP A 56 -4.63 -16.62 -3.50
N ALA A 57 -3.38 -16.84 -3.90
CA ALA A 57 -2.33 -17.41 -3.04
C ALA A 57 -1.42 -16.35 -2.39
N GLY A 58 -1.68 -15.07 -2.64
CA GLY A 58 -0.84 -13.98 -2.16
C GLY A 58 -1.64 -12.71 -1.85
N PRO A 59 -1.22 -11.53 -2.32
CA PRO A 59 -1.88 -10.27 -1.97
C PRO A 59 -3.34 -10.26 -2.45
N THR A 60 -4.26 -9.94 -1.55
CA THR A 60 -5.70 -9.82 -1.84
C THR A 60 -6.21 -8.38 -1.73
N LEU A 61 -5.41 -7.47 -1.18
CA LEU A 61 -5.76 -6.05 -1.07
C LEU A 61 -5.20 -5.28 -2.25
N PHE A 62 -6.10 -4.75 -3.07
CA PHE A 62 -5.77 -3.84 -4.16
C PHE A 62 -5.90 -2.39 -3.67
N VAL A 63 -4.79 -1.81 -3.22
CA VAL A 63 -4.71 -0.43 -2.70
C VAL A 63 -3.97 0.47 -3.68
N MET A 64 -4.19 1.79 -3.57
CA MET A 64 -3.56 2.79 -4.44
C MET A 64 -3.76 2.53 -5.95
N PRO A 65 -5.02 2.39 -6.43
CA PRO A 65 -5.32 2.05 -7.83
C PRO A 65 -4.69 3.03 -8.83
N LEU A 66 -4.55 4.30 -8.45
CA LEU A 66 -3.95 5.36 -9.28
C LEU A 66 -2.49 5.07 -9.69
N LEU A 67 -1.73 4.32 -8.86
CA LEU A 67 -0.36 3.93 -9.22
C LEU A 67 -0.36 2.88 -10.33
N TYR A 68 -1.27 1.91 -10.25
CA TYR A 68 -1.45 0.92 -11.30
C TYR A 68 -1.98 1.58 -12.59
N GLU A 69 -2.94 2.51 -12.49
CA GLU A 69 -3.41 3.27 -13.65
C GLU A 69 -2.27 3.99 -14.38
N ALA A 70 -1.38 4.65 -13.64
CA ALA A 70 -0.22 5.32 -14.21
C ALA A 70 0.74 4.33 -14.92
N GLU A 71 0.95 3.15 -14.33
CA GLU A 71 1.80 2.09 -14.90
C GLU A 71 1.22 1.52 -16.20
N PHE A 72 -0.07 1.18 -16.21
CA PHE A 72 -0.77 0.74 -17.43
C PHE A 72 -0.73 1.83 -18.51
N ALA A 73 -0.98 3.08 -18.14
CA ALA A 73 -0.93 4.21 -19.07
C ALA A 73 0.47 4.44 -19.65
N ALA A 74 1.54 4.25 -18.87
CA ALA A 74 2.92 4.30 -19.35
C ALA A 74 3.20 3.23 -20.41
N LEU A 75 2.55 2.07 -20.32
CA LEU A 75 2.61 1.00 -21.32
C LEU A 75 1.64 1.23 -22.51
N GLY A 76 0.91 2.35 -22.53
CA GLY A 76 -0.02 2.71 -23.59
C GLY A 76 -1.37 1.99 -23.53
N VAL A 77 -1.73 1.44 -22.37
CA VAL A 77 -2.98 0.69 -22.15
C VAL A 77 -3.79 1.35 -21.05
N SER A 78 -5.11 1.45 -21.20
CA SER A 78 -5.99 1.84 -20.09
C SER A 78 -6.20 0.63 -19.18
N MET A 79 -5.93 0.79 -17.88
CA MET A 79 -6.18 -0.26 -16.89
C MET A 79 -7.67 -0.67 -16.87
N HIS A 80 -8.58 0.26 -17.10
CA HIS A 80 -10.02 0.04 -17.10
C HIS A 80 -10.51 -0.70 -18.35
N ASP A 81 -9.70 -0.78 -19.41
CA ASP A 81 -10.03 -1.54 -20.61
C ASP A 81 -9.72 -3.03 -20.45
N VAL A 82 -8.85 -3.37 -19.48
CA VAL A 82 -8.33 -4.73 -19.28
C VAL A 82 -8.70 -5.35 -17.93
N LEU A 83 -9.14 -4.54 -16.96
CA LEU A 83 -9.58 -4.99 -15.64
C LEU A 83 -10.98 -4.48 -15.32
N ASP A 84 -11.83 -5.38 -14.81
CA ASP A 84 -13.12 -5.05 -14.20
C ASP A 84 -12.93 -4.87 -12.68
N LEU A 85 -12.61 -3.64 -12.27
CA LEU A 85 -12.39 -3.33 -10.86
C LEU A 85 -13.70 -2.98 -10.15
N GLN A 86 -14.03 -3.79 -9.15
CA GLN A 86 -15.18 -3.57 -8.28
C GLN A 86 -14.72 -3.02 -6.94
N ARG A 87 -15.28 -1.87 -6.55
CA ARG A 87 -14.98 -1.27 -5.25
C ARG A 87 -15.63 -2.08 -4.14
N VAL A 88 -14.81 -2.58 -3.22
CA VAL A 88 -15.27 -3.24 -1.99
C VAL A 88 -15.52 -2.17 -0.91
N ASP A 89 -16.76 -2.06 -0.44
CA ASP A 89 -17.13 -1.22 0.70
C ASP A 89 -18.14 -1.96 1.59
N PRO A 90 -17.93 -2.04 2.92
CA PRO A 90 -16.75 -1.54 3.65
C PRO A 90 -15.48 -2.32 3.27
N THR A 91 -14.32 -1.66 3.38
CA THR A 91 -13.03 -2.26 3.05
C THR A 91 -12.75 -3.51 3.87
N TYR A 92 -13.11 -3.48 5.16
CA TYR A 92 -13.12 -4.64 6.05
C TYR A 92 -14.00 -4.38 7.28
N HIS A 93 -14.29 -5.46 8.00
CA HIS A 93 -15.01 -5.44 9.27
C HIS A 93 -14.06 -5.82 10.40
N LEU A 94 -14.01 -5.01 11.45
CA LEU A 94 -13.41 -5.41 12.72
C LEU A 94 -14.52 -6.00 13.60
N VAL A 95 -14.30 -7.23 14.06
CA VAL A 95 -15.20 -7.93 14.98
C VAL A 95 -14.50 -8.04 16.32
N PHE A 96 -15.10 -7.47 17.36
CA PHE A 96 -14.57 -7.50 18.71
C PHE A 96 -15.02 -8.76 19.46
N ASP A 97 -14.42 -8.98 20.63
CA ASP A 97 -14.65 -10.13 21.52
C ASP A 97 -16.12 -10.27 21.99
N ASP A 98 -16.84 -9.16 22.10
CA ASP A 98 -18.27 -9.12 22.41
C ASP A 98 -19.18 -9.25 21.18
N ASN A 99 -18.62 -9.60 20.00
CA ASN A 99 -19.28 -9.64 18.70
C ASN A 99 -19.77 -8.29 18.14
N SER A 100 -19.49 -7.18 18.82
CA SER A 100 -19.71 -5.86 18.26
C SER A 100 -18.79 -5.64 17.06
N ARG A 101 -19.19 -4.74 16.14
CA ARG A 101 -18.51 -4.56 14.86
C ARG A 101 -18.23 -3.10 14.57
N LEU A 102 -17.07 -2.84 13.99
CA LEU A 102 -16.72 -1.56 13.36
C LEU A 102 -16.47 -1.81 11.87
N ASN A 103 -17.28 -1.20 11.02
CA ASN A 103 -17.15 -1.29 9.57
C ASN A 103 -16.29 -0.13 9.08
N LEU A 104 -15.12 -0.44 8.51
CA LEU A 104 -14.23 0.55 7.91
C LEU A 104 -14.73 0.85 6.50
N THR A 105 -15.67 1.79 6.42
CA THR A 105 -16.29 2.27 5.18
C THR A 105 -15.70 3.59 4.75
N SER A 106 -15.81 3.87 3.46
CA SER A 106 -15.51 5.17 2.88
C SER A 106 -16.63 6.21 3.00
N ASP A 107 -17.82 5.80 3.47
CA ASP A 107 -18.89 6.73 3.86
C ASP A 107 -18.55 7.37 5.23
N MET A 108 -18.06 8.60 5.17
CA MET A 108 -17.63 9.35 6.36
C MET A 108 -18.76 9.61 7.36
N LYS A 109 -20.02 9.67 6.90
CA LYS A 109 -21.16 9.88 7.80
C LYS A 109 -21.46 8.61 8.59
N ARG A 110 -21.48 7.46 7.91
CA ARG A 110 -21.63 6.15 8.58
C ARG A 110 -20.45 5.84 9.50
N LEU A 111 -19.24 6.22 9.09
CA LEU A 111 -18.06 6.04 9.95
C LEU A 111 -18.15 6.93 11.19
N GLN A 112 -18.58 8.20 11.05
CA GLN A 112 -18.83 9.09 12.17
C GLN A 112 -19.82 8.48 13.17
N GLU A 113 -21.00 8.04 12.70
CA GLU A 113 -22.03 7.45 13.56
C GLU A 113 -21.50 6.24 14.35
N GLN A 114 -20.72 5.35 13.70
CA GLN A 114 -20.12 4.19 14.36
C GLN A 114 -19.08 4.58 15.42
N LEU A 115 -18.21 5.55 15.12
CA LEU A 115 -17.15 5.98 16.02
C LEU A 115 -17.72 6.69 17.24
N GLU A 116 -18.66 7.62 17.05
CA GLU A 116 -19.30 8.37 18.13
C GLU A 116 -20.09 7.46 19.09
N ASN A 117 -20.61 6.32 18.60
CA ASN A 117 -21.25 5.31 19.44
C ASN A 117 -20.26 4.52 20.32
N ILE A 118 -18.98 4.42 19.91
CA ILE A 118 -17.93 3.75 20.69
C ILE A 118 -17.33 4.74 21.71
N GLU A 119 -17.02 5.95 21.25
CA GLU A 119 -16.41 7.00 22.05
C GLU A 119 -16.86 8.38 21.52
N ALA A 120 -17.54 9.15 22.37
CA ALA A 120 -17.98 10.50 22.00
C ALA A 120 -16.78 11.42 21.68
N GLY A 121 -16.85 12.12 20.56
CA GLY A 121 -15.79 12.99 20.05
C GLY A 121 -14.70 12.27 19.23
N SER A 122 -14.75 10.94 19.14
CA SER A 122 -13.74 10.16 18.42
C SER A 122 -13.70 10.46 16.92
N PHE A 123 -14.78 10.93 16.30
CA PHE A 123 -14.75 11.33 14.90
C PHE A 123 -13.83 12.53 14.66
N GLN A 124 -13.79 13.50 15.60
CA GLN A 124 -12.83 14.60 15.52
C GLN A 124 -11.39 14.09 15.71
N GLY A 125 -11.20 13.07 16.55
CA GLY A 125 -9.95 12.32 16.66
C GLY A 125 -9.50 11.75 15.32
N LEU A 126 -10.40 11.04 14.62
CA LEU A 126 -10.16 10.50 13.29
C LEU A 126 -9.77 11.60 12.28
N LEU A 127 -10.49 12.72 12.23
CA LEU A 127 -10.16 13.80 11.29
C LEU A 127 -8.76 14.37 11.52
N ARG A 128 -8.35 14.54 12.78
CA ARG A 128 -6.98 14.95 13.12
C ARG A 128 -5.96 13.90 12.67
N TYR A 129 -6.24 12.62 12.90
CA TYR A 129 -5.39 11.51 12.46
C TYR A 129 -5.23 11.46 10.94
N LEU A 130 -6.33 11.55 10.19
CA LEU A 130 -6.32 11.58 8.72
C LEU A 130 -5.54 12.79 8.18
N ASN A 131 -5.69 13.96 8.79
CA ASN A 131 -4.94 15.14 8.40
C ASN A 131 -3.42 14.97 8.64
N GLU A 132 -3.03 14.38 9.78
CA GLU A 132 -1.63 14.04 10.05
C GLU A 132 -1.11 13.01 9.03
N GLY A 133 -1.85 11.94 8.79
CA GLY A 133 -1.52 10.89 7.82
C GLY A 133 -1.38 11.43 6.40
N HIS A 134 -2.27 12.33 5.96
CA HIS A 134 -2.20 12.99 4.66
C HIS A 134 -0.89 13.79 4.51
N ARG A 135 -0.53 14.57 5.54
CA ARG A 135 0.74 15.32 5.55
C ARG A 135 1.94 14.38 5.50
N HIS A 136 1.92 13.29 6.27
CA HIS A 136 3.00 12.29 6.28
C HIS A 136 3.14 11.61 4.92
N TYR A 137 2.02 11.21 4.31
CA TYR A 137 1.99 10.60 2.98
C TYR A 137 2.64 11.49 1.93
N HIS A 138 2.20 12.75 1.81
CA HIS A 138 2.75 13.67 0.81
C HIS A 138 4.24 13.97 1.04
N LEU A 139 4.63 14.19 2.29
CA LEU A 139 6.03 14.43 2.64
C LEU A 139 6.92 13.21 2.33
N ALA A 140 6.47 12.00 2.69
CA ALA A 140 7.21 10.77 2.43
C ALA A 140 7.30 10.47 0.93
N MET A 141 6.20 10.66 0.18
CA MET A 141 6.21 10.49 -1.27
C MET A 141 7.18 11.47 -1.94
N GLU A 142 7.11 12.75 -1.60
CA GLU A 142 7.96 13.79 -2.23
C GLU A 142 9.43 13.65 -1.86
N LYS A 143 9.74 13.43 -0.57
CA LYS A 143 11.12 13.54 -0.06
C LYS A 143 11.86 12.21 0.01
N LEU A 144 11.13 11.08 0.05
CA LEU A 144 11.72 9.74 0.20
C LEU A 144 11.42 8.85 -1.01
N VAL A 145 10.15 8.61 -1.35
CA VAL A 145 9.82 7.58 -2.34
C VAL A 145 10.14 8.02 -3.78
N ASN A 146 9.83 9.26 -4.14
CA ASN A 146 10.06 9.79 -5.49
C ASN A 146 11.49 10.32 -5.71
N ARG A 147 12.41 10.09 -4.76
CA ARG A 147 13.78 10.58 -4.83
C ARG A 147 14.76 9.42 -4.95
N ASP A 148 15.65 9.51 -5.93
CA ASP A 148 16.77 8.60 -6.04
C ASP A 148 17.80 8.84 -4.93
N PHE A 149 18.15 7.80 -4.19
CA PHE A 149 19.28 7.78 -3.26
C PHE A 149 20.43 6.99 -3.87
N ARG A 150 21.32 7.69 -4.59
CA ARG A 150 22.44 7.06 -5.32
C ARG A 150 23.70 6.96 -4.49
N THR A 151 23.81 7.77 -3.44
CA THR A 151 24.93 7.79 -2.50
C THR A 151 24.42 7.76 -1.06
N ALA A 152 25.23 7.23 -0.13
CA ALA A 152 24.89 7.22 1.30
C ALA A 152 24.66 8.65 1.85
N THR A 153 25.38 9.63 1.32
CA THR A 153 25.26 11.05 1.69
C THR A 153 23.93 11.67 1.27
N ASP A 154 23.27 11.16 0.22
CA ASP A 154 21.93 11.62 -0.17
C ASP A 154 20.89 11.29 0.90
N PHE A 155 21.07 10.14 1.56
CA PHE A 155 20.18 9.63 2.60
C PHE A 155 20.46 10.29 3.96
N PHE A 156 21.73 10.34 4.38
CA PHE A 156 22.15 10.92 5.67
C PHE A 156 22.34 12.45 5.64
N SER A 157 21.76 13.14 4.66
CA SER A 157 21.90 14.60 4.55
C SER A 157 21.21 15.33 5.71
N LEU A 158 21.81 16.44 6.18
CA LEU A 158 21.22 17.30 7.21
C LEU A 158 19.84 17.86 6.82
N GLY A 159 19.55 17.95 5.51
CA GLY A 159 18.25 18.35 4.99
C GLY A 159 17.12 17.35 5.27
N ASN A 160 17.44 16.09 5.59
CA ASN A 160 16.46 15.05 5.93
C ASN A 160 16.18 14.97 7.44
N VAL A 161 16.97 15.65 8.28
CA VAL A 161 16.78 15.66 9.75
C VAL A 161 15.40 16.17 10.17
N PRO A 162 14.83 17.23 9.57
CA PRO A 162 13.45 17.65 9.87
C PRO A 162 12.41 16.55 9.62
N LEU A 163 12.65 15.64 8.67
CA LEU A 163 11.74 14.53 8.36
C LEU A 163 11.62 13.55 9.53
N LEU A 164 12.71 13.35 10.29
CA LEU A 164 12.70 12.50 11.49
C LEU A 164 11.72 13.04 12.55
N PHE A 165 11.64 14.35 12.71
CA PHE A 165 10.68 14.94 13.66
C PHE A 165 9.26 15.00 13.09
N GLN A 166 9.14 15.26 11.78
CA GLN A 166 7.84 15.42 11.14
C GLN A 166 7.08 14.11 10.95
N LEU A 167 7.79 13.00 10.71
CA LEU A 167 7.22 11.66 10.47
C LEU A 167 7.14 10.80 11.73
N LYS A 168 7.74 11.25 12.84
CA LYS A 168 7.76 10.56 14.15
C LYS A 168 8.16 9.05 14.08
N PRO A 169 9.20 8.64 13.32
CA PRO A 169 9.53 7.23 13.05
C PRO A 169 10.05 6.45 14.28
N LEU A 170 10.06 7.06 15.46
CA LEU A 170 10.46 6.43 16.72
C LEU A 170 9.30 6.35 17.72
N ALA A 171 8.16 6.97 17.42
CA ALA A 171 6.98 6.90 18.26
C ALA A 171 6.25 5.60 17.97
N LYS A 172 5.94 4.80 18.98
CA LYS A 172 5.18 3.57 18.77
C LYS A 172 3.79 3.91 18.27
N HIS A 173 3.33 3.24 17.22
CA HIS A 173 2.08 3.55 16.56
C HIS A 173 0.88 3.47 17.53
N TYR A 174 0.81 2.42 18.36
CA TYR A 174 -0.25 2.27 19.36
C TYR A 174 -0.24 3.38 20.42
N ASP A 175 0.93 3.80 20.88
CA ASP A 175 1.05 4.88 21.86
C ASP A 175 0.64 6.23 21.23
N ASN A 176 1.06 6.48 19.99
CA ASN A 176 0.66 7.66 19.23
C ASN A 176 -0.86 7.72 19.01
N MET A 177 -1.56 6.57 18.93
CA MET A 177 -3.02 6.55 18.82
C MET A 177 -3.74 7.13 20.03
N SER A 178 -3.08 7.20 21.19
CA SER A 178 -3.62 7.85 22.38
C SER A 178 -3.79 9.37 22.24
N ASN A 179 -3.22 9.98 21.19
CA ASN A 179 -3.46 11.40 20.88
C ASN A 179 -4.79 11.65 20.15
N TYR A 180 -5.44 10.58 19.64
CA TYR A 180 -6.65 10.67 18.83
C TYR A 180 -7.85 9.98 19.45
N PHE A 181 -7.62 8.87 20.15
CA PHE A 181 -8.68 8.06 20.74
C PHE A 181 -8.29 7.69 22.18
N ASP A 182 -9.27 7.61 23.07
CA ASP A 182 -9.07 7.09 24.43
C ASP A 182 -9.42 5.60 24.51
N HIS A 183 -10.46 5.17 23.80
CA HIS A 183 -11.02 3.84 23.85
C HIS A 183 -10.07 2.79 23.23
N PRO A 184 -9.73 1.70 23.94
CA PRO A 184 -8.74 0.73 23.48
C PRO A 184 -9.12 0.05 22.16
N ARG A 185 -10.42 -0.17 21.92
CA ARG A 185 -10.91 -0.71 20.64
C ARG A 185 -10.60 0.18 19.44
N LEU A 186 -10.68 1.50 19.60
CA LEU A 186 -10.37 2.43 18.51
C LEU A 186 -8.85 2.49 18.28
N LYS A 187 -8.04 2.51 19.34
CA LYS A 187 -6.57 2.39 19.22
C LYS A 187 -6.17 1.12 18.47
N ALA A 188 -6.75 -0.02 18.85
CA ALA A 188 -6.52 -1.29 18.17
C ALA A 188 -7.00 -1.27 16.71
N ALA A 189 -8.18 -0.69 16.44
CA ALA A 189 -8.73 -0.59 15.10
C ALA A 189 -7.82 0.18 14.14
N PHE A 190 -7.29 1.33 14.57
CA PHE A 190 -6.47 2.19 13.73
C PHE A 190 -4.99 1.80 13.69
N THR A 191 -4.53 0.89 14.57
CA THR A 191 -3.20 0.26 14.49
C THR A 191 -3.21 -1.13 13.88
N PHE A 192 -4.38 -1.72 13.62
CA PHE A 192 -4.49 -3.04 12.99
C PHE A 192 -3.76 -3.14 11.65
N GLN A 193 -3.63 -2.02 10.93
CA GLN A 193 -2.93 -1.95 9.65
C GLN A 193 -1.45 -2.35 9.74
N ASP A 194 -0.83 -2.30 10.92
CA ASP A 194 0.57 -2.71 11.12
C ASP A 194 0.81 -4.19 10.78
N VAL A 195 -0.26 -5.01 10.84
CA VAL A 195 -0.25 -6.42 10.41
C VAL A 195 0.12 -6.54 8.93
N TYR A 196 -0.20 -5.56 8.08
CA TYR A 196 0.17 -5.59 6.65
C TYR A 196 1.68 -5.50 6.45
N MET A 197 2.42 -4.94 7.42
CA MET A 197 3.88 -4.92 7.44
C MET A 197 4.48 -6.09 8.21
N GLY A 198 3.65 -6.99 8.75
CA GLY A 198 4.09 -8.08 9.63
C GLY A 198 4.62 -7.58 10.97
N LEU A 199 4.22 -6.39 11.40
CA LEU A 199 4.68 -5.76 12.63
C LEU A 199 3.62 -5.83 13.73
N SER A 200 4.10 -5.89 14.98
CA SER A 200 3.23 -5.70 16.14
C SER A 200 2.94 -4.21 16.31
N PRO A 201 1.69 -3.80 16.56
CA PRO A 201 1.35 -2.38 16.73
C PRO A 201 2.00 -1.74 17.96
N PHE A 202 2.45 -2.55 18.92
CA PHE A 202 3.19 -2.10 20.10
C PHE A 202 4.68 -1.86 19.83
N ALA A 203 5.18 -2.25 18.65
CA ALA A 203 6.56 -2.12 18.22
C ALA A 203 6.72 -1.38 16.89
N ALA A 204 5.65 -1.29 16.09
CA ALA A 204 5.62 -0.52 14.86
C ALA A 204 5.85 0.97 15.15
N PRO A 205 6.70 1.65 14.36
CA PRO A 205 6.92 3.09 14.46
C PRO A 205 5.79 3.93 13.83
#